data_AF-A0A2V8C376-F1
#
_entry.id   AF-A0A2V8C376-F1
#
_cell.length_a   1.000
_cell.length_b   1.000
_cell.length_c   1.000
_cell.angle_alpha   90.00
_cell.angle_beta   90.00
_cell.angle_gamma   90.00
#
_symmetry.space_group_name_H-M   'P 1'
#
loop_
_entity.id
_entity.type
_entity.pdbx_description
1 polymer ?
#
loop_
_entity_poly.entity_id
_entity_poly.type
_entity_poly.pdbx_seq_one_letter_code
_entity_poly.pdbx_strand_id
1 'polypeptide(L)'
;MFHLSITPRITVTIGGLTRSYLAYVTTAPAELDLPKTVTVEQGPFEEVIGLAADPVTVDVARTRLPARVVLVESGDRAWQRTTYRGNHHLFLEADRWLVSFEKLQSSLWQRLERRVAKPVAA
;
A
#
# COMPACT_ATOMS: atom_id res chain seq x y z
N MET A 1 23.43 13.72 -6.92
CA MET A 1 22.13 13.95 -7.57
C MET A 1 21.06 13.62 -6.55
N PHE A 2 20.40 14.62 -5.96
CA PHE A 2 19.35 14.38 -4.97
C PHE A 2 18.11 13.86 -5.68
N HIS A 3 17.81 12.57 -5.50
CA HIS A 3 16.58 11.97 -6.01
C HIS A 3 15.46 12.35 -5.06
N LEU A 4 14.56 13.24 -5.48
CA LEU A 4 13.32 13.48 -4.74
C LEU A 4 12.48 12.20 -4.93
N SER A 5 12.41 11.35 -3.90
CA SER A 5 11.51 10.21 -3.92
C SER A 5 10.07 10.76 -3.91
N ILE A 6 9.38 10.57 -5.03
CA ILE A 6 7.96 10.92 -5.15
C ILE A 6 7.22 9.62 -4.94
N THR A 7 6.48 9.50 -3.83
CA THR A 7 5.61 8.35 -3.58
C THR A 7 4.68 8.13 -4.79
N PRO A 8 4.59 6.90 -5.33
CA PRO A 8 3.69 6.57 -6.42
C PRO A 8 2.26 6.95 -6.12
N ARG A 9 1.66 7.69 -7.05
CA ARG A 9 0.28 8.16 -6.96
C ARG A 9 -0.52 7.63 -8.12
N ILE A 10 -1.73 7.15 -7.83
CA ILE A 10 -2.72 6.80 -8.82
C ILE A 10 -4.03 7.52 -8.52
N THR A 11 -4.57 8.19 -9.54
CA THR A 11 -5.85 8.88 -9.48
C THR A 11 -6.87 8.08 -10.28
N VAL A 12 -8.04 7.83 -9.70
CA VAL A 12 -9.10 7.03 -10.29
C VAL A 12 -10.40 7.83 -10.25
N THR A 13 -11.10 7.91 -11.38
CA THR A 13 -12.42 8.56 -11.46
C THR A 13 -13.47 7.52 -11.83
N ILE A 14 -14.50 7.35 -10.98
CA ILE A 14 -15.60 6.40 -11.19
C ILE A 14 -16.91 7.12 -10.89
N GLY A 15 -17.85 7.14 -11.86
CA GLY A 15 -19.16 7.77 -11.66
C GLY A 15 -19.10 9.25 -11.25
N GLY A 16 -18.08 9.98 -11.71
CA GLY A 16 -17.82 11.38 -11.35
C GLY A 16 -17.07 11.58 -10.03
N LEU A 17 -16.79 10.53 -9.26
CA LEU A 17 -16.00 10.59 -8.03
C LEU A 17 -14.53 10.33 -8.32
N THR A 18 -13.68 11.31 -8.03
CA THR A 18 -12.22 11.21 -8.17
C THR A 18 -11.58 10.88 -6.83
N ARG A 19 -10.77 9.81 -6.78
CA ARG A 19 -9.99 9.39 -5.61
C ARG A 19 -8.52 9.30 -5.96
N SER A 20 -7.66 9.62 -5.01
CA SER A 20 -6.21 9.58 -5.15
C SER A 20 -5.62 8.64 -4.12
N TYR A 21 -4.80 7.69 -4.57
CA TYR A 21 -4.10 6.74 -3.72
C TYR A 21 -2.60 6.92 -3.82
N LEU A 22 -1.92 6.67 -2.71
CA LEU A 22 -0.46 6.70 -2.56
C LEU A 22 0.03 5.32 -2.12
N ALA A 23 1.14 4.85 -2.67
CA ALA A 23 1.71 3.54 -2.37
C ALA A 23 2.65 3.58 -1.15
N TYR A 24 2.51 2.62 -0.25
CA TYR A 24 3.32 2.48 0.95
C TYR A 24 3.76 1.04 1.19
N VAL A 25 4.95 0.86 1.75
CA VAL A 25 5.41 -0.42 2.30
C VAL A 25 5.06 -0.49 3.79
N THR A 26 4.48 -1.61 4.22
CA THR A 26 4.06 -1.83 5.60
C THR A 26 4.27 -3.27 6.06
N THR A 27 4.49 -3.45 7.36
CA THR A 27 4.43 -4.77 8.03
C THR A 27 3.09 -4.97 8.75
N ALA A 28 2.18 -4.00 8.68
CA ALA A 28 0.87 -4.10 9.29
C ALA A 28 0.04 -5.18 8.59
N PRO A 29 -0.74 -5.98 9.33
CA PRO A 29 -1.66 -6.94 8.75
C PRO A 29 -2.95 -6.22 8.31
N ALA A 30 -3.78 -6.88 7.50
CA ALA A 30 -4.91 -6.25 6.81
C ALA A 30 -6.04 -5.80 7.75
N GLU A 31 -6.08 -6.31 8.97
CA GLU A 31 -7.08 -6.01 9.98
C GLU A 31 -6.93 -4.56 10.51
N LEU A 32 -5.76 -3.96 10.36
CA LEU A 32 -5.50 -2.57 10.71
C LEU A 32 -5.78 -1.59 9.57
N ASP A 33 -6.18 -2.10 8.39
CA ASP A 33 -6.42 -1.31 7.20
C ASP A 33 -7.76 -0.57 7.28
N LEU A 34 -7.82 0.66 6.77
CA LEU A 34 -9.12 1.26 6.47
C LEU A 34 -9.82 0.48 5.36
N PRO A 35 -11.17 0.50 5.31
CA PRO A 35 -11.95 -0.19 4.28
C PRO A 35 -11.66 0.23 2.83
N LYS A 36 -10.84 1.26 2.60
CA LYS A 36 -10.43 1.76 1.28
C LYS A 36 -8.99 1.37 0.92
N THR A 37 -8.19 0.92 1.87
CA THR A 37 -6.79 0.51 1.66
C THR A 37 -6.74 -0.78 0.85
N VAL A 38 -5.83 -0.85 -0.12
CA VAL A 38 -5.69 -1.97 -1.07
C VAL A 38 -4.31 -2.57 -0.96
N THR A 39 -4.20 -3.89 -0.79
CA THR A 39 -2.91 -4.58 -0.92
C THR A 39 -2.61 -4.83 -2.39
N VAL A 40 -1.44 -4.38 -2.84
CA VAL A 40 -0.92 -4.56 -4.21
C VAL A 40 -0.05 -5.80 -4.29
N GLU A 41 0.82 -5.97 -3.29
CA GLU A 41 1.79 -7.05 -3.21
C GLU A 41 1.93 -7.46 -1.74
N GLN A 42 2.17 -8.76 -1.50
CA GLN A 42 2.40 -9.31 -0.17
C GLN A 42 3.48 -10.39 -0.27
N GLY A 43 4.40 -10.38 0.68
CA GLY A 43 5.53 -11.31 0.71
C GLY A 43 6.29 -11.23 2.04
N PRO A 44 7.40 -11.96 2.17
CA PRO A 44 8.33 -11.79 3.28
C PRO A 44 8.92 -10.37 3.26
N PHE A 45 9.25 -9.86 4.44
CA PHE A 45 9.75 -8.50 4.64
C PHE A 45 10.97 -8.19 3.77
N GLU A 46 11.89 -9.14 3.61
CA GLU A 46 13.11 -8.97 2.82
C GLU A 46 12.84 -8.70 1.33
N GLU A 47 11.78 -9.27 0.76
CA GLU A 47 11.38 -9.04 -0.63
C GLU A 47 10.66 -7.69 -0.78
N VAL A 48 9.78 -7.36 0.16
CA VAL A 48 8.91 -6.20 0.07
C VAL A 48 9.61 -4.90 0.48
N ILE A 49 10.55 -4.96 1.45
CA ILE A 49 11.25 -3.76 1.94
C ILE A 49 12.13 -3.11 0.87
N GLY A 50 12.61 -3.89 -0.10
CA GLY A 50 13.33 -3.38 -1.26
C GLY A 50 12.50 -2.44 -2.12
N LEU A 51 11.17 -2.46 -1.98
CA LEU A 51 10.24 -1.56 -2.69
C LEU A 51 10.01 -0.24 -1.95
N ALA A 52 10.66 -0.01 -0.80
CA ALA A 52 10.59 1.26 -0.08
C ALA A 52 11.52 2.30 -0.74
N ALA A 53 11.08 3.56 -0.76
CA ALA A 53 11.84 4.67 -1.31
C ALA A 53 13.11 4.99 -0.50
N ASP A 54 13.01 4.90 0.82
CA ASP A 54 14.13 5.12 1.73
C ASP A 54 14.70 3.76 2.18
N PRO A 55 16.04 3.61 2.18
CA PRO A 55 16.66 2.38 2.67
C PRO A 55 16.34 2.18 4.15
N VAL A 56 15.91 0.96 4.48
CA VAL A 56 15.63 0.55 5.86
C VAL A 56 16.54 -0.60 6.24
N THR A 57 17.14 -0.52 7.43
CA THR A 57 17.95 -1.61 7.96
C THR A 57 17.08 -2.84 8.17
N VAL A 58 17.43 -3.92 7.48
CA VAL A 58 16.78 -5.22 7.63
C VAL A 58 17.49 -5.97 8.75
N ASP A 59 16.77 -6.19 9.85
CA ASP A 59 17.19 -7.11 10.90
C ASP A 59 16.83 -8.54 10.48
N VAL A 60 17.74 -9.50 10.71
CA VAL A 60 17.52 -10.94 10.48
C VAL A 60 16.30 -11.44 11.22
N ALA A 61 15.96 -10.87 12.38
CA ALA A 61 14.73 -11.20 13.11
C ALA A 61 13.44 -10.81 12.36
N ARG A 62 13.52 -9.89 11.39
CA ARG A 62 12.35 -9.33 10.67
C ARG A 62 12.20 -9.86 9.25
N THR A 63 13.22 -10.50 8.68
CA THR A 63 13.25 -10.92 7.26
C THR A 63 12.04 -11.75 6.83
N ARG A 64 11.60 -12.67 7.69
CA ARG A 64 10.46 -13.56 7.44
C ARG A 64 9.11 -13.02 7.88
N LEU A 65 9.06 -11.81 8.46
CA LEU A 65 7.78 -11.22 8.84
C LEU A 65 6.96 -10.90 7.59
N PRO A 66 5.63 -11.08 7.62
CA PRO A 66 4.78 -10.65 6.53
C PRO A 66 4.89 -9.14 6.30
N ALA A 67 5.01 -8.75 5.04
CA ALA A 67 5.01 -7.37 4.61
C ALA A 67 4.18 -7.19 3.35
N ARG A 68 3.73 -5.97 3.11
CA ARG A 68 2.81 -5.62 2.03
C ARG A 68 3.16 -4.28 1.41
N VAL A 69 2.92 -4.17 0.10
CA VAL A 69 2.73 -2.87 -0.56
C VAL A 69 1.24 -2.56 -0.55
N VAL A 70 0.86 -1.40 -0.03
CA VAL A 70 -0.53 -0.97 0.10
C VAL A 70 -0.77 0.38 -0.59
N LEU A 71 -1.93 0.53 -1.20
CA LEU A 71 -2.48 1.79 -1.66
C LEU A 71 -3.36 2.39 -0.58
N VAL A 72 -3.02 3.59 -0.12
CA VAL A 72 -3.77 4.35 0.89
C VAL A 72 -4.34 5.61 0.24
N GLU A 73 -5.64 5.87 0.47
CA GLU A 73 -6.27 7.10 -0.03
C GLU A 73 -5.58 8.32 0.58
N SER A 74 -5.31 9.34 -0.24
CA SER A 74 -4.46 10.48 0.16
C SER A 74 -5.00 11.22 1.40
N GLY A 75 -6.32 11.29 1.57
CA GLY A 75 -6.95 11.89 2.75
C GLY A 75 -6.84 11.05 4.03
N ASP A 76 -6.60 9.75 3.89
CA ASP A 76 -6.59 8.79 5.00
C ASP A 76 -5.16 8.52 5.52
N ARG A 77 -4.13 9.04 4.85
CA ARG A 77 -2.70 8.83 5.17
C ARG A 77 -2.37 9.08 6.64
N ALA A 78 -2.84 10.19 7.21
CA ALA A 78 -2.50 10.57 8.58
C ALA A 78 -3.04 9.55 9.59
N TRP A 79 -4.28 9.11 9.42
CA TRP A 79 -4.89 8.09 10.26
C TRP A 79 -4.16 6.76 10.11
N GLN A 80 -3.95 6.30 8.87
CA GLN A 80 -3.34 5.00 8.58
C GLN A 80 -1.91 4.93 9.15
N ARG A 81 -1.14 6.02 9.00
CA ARG A 81 0.21 6.14 9.59
C ARG A 81 0.17 6.02 11.11
N THR A 82 -0.74 6.72 11.77
CA THR A 82 -0.86 6.71 13.23
C THR A 82 -1.27 5.31 13.71
N THR A 83 -2.26 4.68 13.07
CA THR A 83 -2.73 3.33 13.42
C THR A 83 -1.62 2.30 13.28
N TYR A 84 -0.93 2.24 12.15
CA TYR A 84 0.15 1.26 11.95
C TYR A 84 1.31 1.49 12.92
N ARG A 85 1.80 2.73 13.03
CA ARG A 85 2.93 3.03 13.91
C ARG A 85 2.59 2.84 15.38
N GLY A 86 1.37 3.16 15.79
CA GLY A 86 0.85 2.92 17.14
C GLY A 86 0.79 1.43 17.50
N ASN A 87 0.69 0.55 16.50
CA ASN A 87 0.76 -0.91 16.63
C ASN A 87 2.14 -1.46 16.26
N HIS A 88 3.20 -0.63 16.29
CA HIS A 88 4.59 -1.02 16.03
C HIS A 88 4.87 -1.59 14.62
N HIS A 89 4.03 -1.26 13.64
CA HIS A 89 4.25 -1.62 12.25
C HIS A 89 4.92 -0.50 11.45
N LEU A 90 5.65 -0.91 10.42
CA LEU A 90 6.29 0.01 9.49
C LEU A 90 5.25 0.68 8.59
N PHE A 91 5.52 1.92 8.19
CA PHE A 91 4.74 2.63 7.19
C PHE A 91 5.67 3.58 6.46
N LEU A 92 6.11 3.16 5.28
CA LEU A 92 7.20 3.75 4.50
C LEU A 92 6.68 4.07 3.10
N GLU A 93 7.17 5.15 2.50
CA GLU A 93 6.82 5.50 1.13
C GLU A 93 7.39 4.45 0.17
N ALA A 94 6.60 4.02 -0.82
CA ALA A 94 7.09 3.09 -1.82
C ALA A 94 7.94 3.82 -2.88
N ASP A 95 8.92 3.12 -3.45
CA ASP A 95 9.73 3.62 -4.56
C ASP A 95 8.94 3.57 -5.87
N ARG A 96 8.97 4.67 -6.62
CA ARG A 96 8.22 4.82 -7.89
C ARG A 96 8.75 4.07 -9.09
N TRP A 97 10.00 3.68 -9.07
CA TRP A 97 10.61 2.91 -10.14
C TRP A 97 10.40 1.42 -9.93
N LEU A 98 10.22 1.01 -8.68
CA LEU A 98 10.03 -0.40 -8.32
C LEU A 98 8.54 -0.78 -8.25
N VAL A 99 7.67 0.13 -7.81
CA VAL A 99 6.22 -0.08 -7.84
C VAL A 99 5.65 0.52 -9.12
N SER A 100 5.46 -0.33 -10.13
CA SER A 100 4.98 0.09 -11.45
C SER A 100 3.52 0.57 -11.43
N PHE A 101 3.22 1.55 -12.27
CA PHE A 101 1.84 2.05 -12.45
C PHE A 101 0.87 0.94 -12.89
N GLU A 102 1.32 0.01 -13.74
CA GLU A 102 0.52 -1.14 -14.20
C GLU A 102 0.11 -2.05 -13.04
N LYS A 103 1.03 -2.34 -12.10
CA LYS A 103 0.71 -3.10 -10.88
C LYS A 103 -0.34 -2.37 -10.06
N LEU A 104 -0.19 -1.05 -9.88
CA LEU A 104 -1.16 -0.24 -9.14
C LEU A 104 -2.56 -0.26 -9.78
N GLN A 105 -2.63 -0.10 -11.11
CA GLN A 105 -3.89 -0.16 -11.86
C GLN A 105 -4.57 -1.52 -11.74
N SER A 106 -3.81 -2.60 -11.93
CA SER A 106 -4.32 -3.98 -11.88
C SER A 106 -4.89 -4.31 -10.50
N SER A 107 -4.21 -3.96 -9.42
CA SER A 107 -4.71 -4.19 -8.05
C SER A 107 -5.96 -3.39 -7.73
N LEU A 108 -6.07 -2.15 -8.23
CA LEU A 108 -7.29 -1.36 -8.09
C LEU A 108 -8.45 -1.98 -8.86
N TRP A 109 -8.20 -2.45 -10.08
CA TRP A 109 -9.22 -3.10 -10.91
C TRP A 109 -9.75 -4.38 -10.25
N GLN A 110 -8.86 -5.27 -9.77
CA GLN A 110 -9.23 -6.48 -9.04
C GLN A 110 -10.12 -6.18 -7.82
N ARG A 111 -9.87 -5.08 -7.09
CA ARG A 111 -10.72 -4.69 -5.95
C ARG A 111 -12.12 -4.28 -6.39
N LEU A 112 -12.22 -3.52 -7.48
CA LEU A 112 -13.52 -3.10 -8.03
C LEU A 112 -14.33 -4.32 -8.45
N GLU A 113 -13.72 -5.25 -9.17
CA GLU A 113 -14.34 -6.52 -9.57
C GLU A 113 -14.80 -7.33 -8.35
N ARG A 114 -13.97 -7.48 -7.31
CA ARG A 114 -14.35 -8.19 -6.08
C ARG A 114 -15.54 -7.55 -5.35
N ARG A 115 -15.70 -6.24 -5.42
CA ARG A 115 -16.87 -5.55 -4.84
C ARG A 115 -18.14 -5.78 -5.63
N VAL A 116 -18.05 -5.87 -6.96
CA VAL A 116 -19.18 -6.23 -7.82
C VAL A 116 -19.54 -7.71 -7.64
N ALA A 117 -18.54 -8.57 -7.46
CA ALA A 117 -18.71 -10.01 -7.34
C ALA A 117 -19.22 -10.49 -5.98
N LYS A 118 -19.28 -9.64 -4.94
CA LYS A 118 -19.90 -9.99 -3.65
C LYS A 118 -21.41 -9.74 -3.78
N PRO A 119 -22.26 -10.77 -3.93
CA PRO A 119 -23.70 -10.55 -3.96
C PRO A 119 -24.14 -10.13 -2.54
N VAL A 120 -25.16 -9.28 -2.47
CA VAL A 120 -25.94 -9.12 -1.25
C VAL A 120 -26.45 -10.51 -0.88
N ALA A 121 -25.97 -11.07 0.24
CA ALA A 121 -26.58 -12.24 0.82
C ALA A 121 -28.03 -11.86 1.15
N ALA A 122 -28.98 -12.49 0.46
CA ALA A 122 -30.41 -12.39 0.72
C ALA A 122 -30.77 -13.08 2.04
#